data_AF-A0A9W4G5A3-F1
#
_entry.id   AF-A0A9W4G5A3-F1
#
_cell.length_a   1.000
_cell.length_b   1.000
_cell.length_c   1.000
_cell.angle_alpha   90.00
_cell.angle_beta   90.00
_cell.angle_gamma   90.00
#
_symmetry.space_group_name_H-M   'P 1'
#
loop_
_entity.id
_entity.type
_entity.pdbx_description
1 polymer ?
#
loop_
_entity_poly.entity_id
_entity_poly.type
_entity_poly.pdbx_seq_one_letter_code
_entity_poly.pdbx_strand_id
1 'polypeptide(L)'
;MDKNGHKKPLKMPINPIFNPNGNDDIAHRSIWFGETTNLMQLNDVRYSWAVGLYKQMRENFWVPEKLDITQDVVDYVNLTPDERWAFDGILSYLTFLDSIQTCKCDSFGSKVSL
;
A
#
# COMPACT_ATOMS: atom_id res chain seq x y z
N MET A 1 -13.71 29.26 4.01
CA MET A 1 -14.47 29.73 2.83
C MET A 1 -13.65 30.80 2.14
N ASP A 2 -13.52 30.75 0.82
CA ASP A 2 -13.11 31.91 0.03
C ASP A 2 -14.34 32.80 -0.26
N LYS A 3 -14.13 33.99 -0.81
CA LYS A 3 -15.22 34.97 -1.05
C LYS A 3 -16.22 34.56 -2.15
N ASN A 4 -16.06 33.39 -2.78
CA ASN A 4 -16.86 32.92 -3.92
C ASN A 4 -17.66 31.64 -3.62
N GLY A 5 -17.87 31.29 -2.34
CA GLY A 5 -18.73 30.16 -1.96
C GLY A 5 -18.18 28.78 -2.33
N HIS A 6 -16.95 28.68 -2.81
CA HIS A 6 -16.31 27.39 -3.04
C HIS A 6 -15.77 26.86 -1.70
N LYS A 7 -16.23 25.67 -1.31
CA LYS A 7 -15.59 24.92 -0.22
C LYS A 7 -14.17 24.63 -0.68
N LYS A 8 -13.18 25.34 -0.11
CA LYS A 8 -11.77 24.95 -0.24
C LYS A 8 -11.67 23.45 0.04
N PRO A 9 -11.01 22.66 -0.83
CA PRO A 9 -10.88 21.23 -0.57
C PRO A 9 -10.29 21.07 0.84
N LEU A 10 -10.87 20.18 1.65
CA LEU A 10 -10.32 19.86 2.96
C LEU A 10 -8.89 19.37 2.75
N LYS A 11 -7.92 20.24 3.06
CA LYS A 11 -6.51 19.87 3.05
C LYS A 11 -6.29 19.04 4.29
N MET A 12 -6.22 17.72 4.12
CA MET A 12 -5.90 16.81 5.21
C MET A 12 -4.53 17.22 5.80
N PRO A 13 -4.43 17.43 7.12
CA PRO A 13 -3.15 17.72 7.73
C PRO A 13 -2.21 16.54 7.51
N ILE A 14 -0.98 16.83 7.10
CA ILE A 14 0.09 15.84 7.04
C ILE A 14 0.65 15.72 8.45
N ASN A 15 0.72 14.50 8.96
CA ASN A 15 1.29 14.25 10.28
C ASN A 15 2.80 14.50 10.24
N PRO A 16 3.39 15.13 11.30
CA PRO A 16 4.83 15.28 11.38
C PRO A 16 5.49 13.90 11.46
N ILE A 17 6.68 13.74 10.88
CA ILE A 17 7.43 12.46 10.89
C ILE A 17 7.62 11.92 12.31
N PHE A 18 7.75 12.81 13.29
CA PHE A 18 7.84 12.45 14.71
C PHE A 18 7.13 13.52 15.55
N ASN A 19 6.35 13.09 16.54
CA ASN A 19 5.67 13.99 17.48
C ASN A 19 6.10 13.67 18.93
N PRO A 20 6.98 14.47 19.57
CA PRO A 20 7.48 14.17 20.91
C PRO A 20 6.42 14.31 22.02
N ASN A 21 5.33 15.03 21.76
CA ASN A 21 4.23 15.25 22.71
C ASN A 21 3.04 14.31 22.44
N GLY A 22 3.19 13.33 21.54
CA GLY A 22 2.13 12.40 21.18
C GLY A 22 1.71 11.51 22.35
N ASN A 23 0.43 11.14 22.38
CA ASN A 23 -0.07 10.15 23.33
C ASN A 23 -0.14 8.77 22.66
N ASP A 24 0.65 7.82 23.17
CA ASP A 24 0.73 6.45 22.66
C ASP A 24 -0.20 5.47 23.40
N ASP A 25 -1.09 5.94 24.27
CA ASP A 25 -2.06 5.09 24.96
C ASP A 25 -2.99 4.36 23.97
N ILE A 26 -3.15 3.05 24.16
CA ILE A 26 -3.96 2.14 23.32
C ILE A 26 -5.40 2.66 23.11
N ALA A 27 -5.97 3.31 24.12
CA ALA A 27 -7.34 3.83 24.09
C ALA A 27 -7.50 5.03 23.13
N HIS A 28 -6.44 5.82 22.95
CA HIS A 28 -6.45 7.08 22.19
C HIS A 28 -5.90 6.94 20.76
N ARG A 29 -5.24 5.82 20.40
CA ARG A 29 -4.71 5.61 19.04
C ARG A 29 -5.81 5.44 17.99
N SER A 30 -5.93 6.37 17.04
CA SER A 30 -6.84 6.25 15.89
C SER A 30 -6.07 6.08 14.59
N ILE A 31 -6.52 5.17 13.71
CA ILE A 31 -5.92 4.90 12.37
C ILE A 31 -5.76 6.19 11.56
N TRP A 32 -6.72 7.11 11.72
CA TRP A 32 -6.78 8.39 11.04
C TRP A 32 -6.64 9.52 12.04
N PHE A 33 -5.81 10.51 11.71
CA PHE A 33 -5.70 11.79 12.42
C PHE A 33 -5.39 11.68 13.93
N GLY A 34 -4.74 10.59 14.37
CA GLY A 34 -4.33 10.41 15.76
C GLY A 34 -3.06 11.21 16.09
N GLU A 35 -3.01 11.79 17.29
CA GLU A 35 -1.83 12.47 17.83
C GLU A 35 -0.86 11.46 18.49
N THR A 36 -0.38 10.48 17.72
CA THR A 36 0.62 9.50 18.20
C THR A 36 2.05 10.00 17.96
N THR A 37 3.04 9.39 18.61
CA THR A 37 4.45 9.76 18.43
C THR A 37 5.03 9.35 17.07
N ASN A 38 4.27 8.59 16.25
CA ASN A 38 4.68 7.96 14.99
C ASN A 38 5.85 6.96 15.15
N LEU A 39 6.09 6.46 16.37
CA LEU A 39 7.06 5.40 16.63
C LEU A 39 6.43 4.02 16.37
N MET A 40 7.15 3.17 15.64
CA MET A 40 6.70 1.80 15.34
C MET A 40 6.83 0.89 16.57
N GLN A 41 5.80 0.89 17.43
CA GLN A 41 5.73 0.02 18.61
C GLN A 41 4.96 -1.27 18.31
N LEU A 42 5.69 -2.35 18.01
CA LEU A 42 5.10 -3.66 17.67
C LEU A 42 4.71 -4.52 18.89
N ASN A 43 5.07 -4.07 20.10
CA ASN A 43 4.77 -4.77 21.36
C ASN A 43 3.38 -4.43 21.92
N ASP A 44 2.88 -3.22 21.64
CA ASP A 44 1.60 -2.74 22.14
C ASP A 44 0.76 -2.18 20.98
N VAL A 45 -0.15 -3.02 20.48
CA VAL A 45 -0.89 -2.79 19.23
C VAL A 45 -2.39 -2.79 19.52
N ARG A 46 -3.08 -1.68 19.24
CA ARG A 46 -4.55 -1.56 19.40
C ARG A 46 -5.32 -2.55 18.53
N TYR A 47 -4.79 -2.86 17.35
CA TYR A 47 -5.42 -3.70 16.34
C TYR A 47 -4.71 -5.05 16.21
N SER A 48 -5.14 -6.04 16.98
CA SER A 48 -4.56 -7.40 16.98
C SER A 48 -4.62 -8.10 15.62
N TRP A 49 -5.63 -7.79 14.79
CA TRP A 49 -5.74 -8.31 13.42
C TRP A 49 -4.58 -7.88 12.53
N ALA A 50 -4.01 -6.69 12.75
CA ALA A 50 -2.91 -6.16 11.94
C ALA A 50 -1.63 -6.99 12.15
N VAL A 51 -1.42 -7.48 13.37
CA VAL A 51 -0.31 -8.37 13.71
C VAL A 51 -0.46 -9.73 13.02
N GLY A 52 -1.68 -10.27 12.99
CA GLY A 52 -1.97 -11.52 12.27
C GLY A 52 -1.74 -11.39 10.76
N LEU A 53 -2.23 -10.30 10.16
CA LEU A 53 -2.04 -10.00 8.74
C LEU A 53 -0.55 -9.83 8.39
N TYR A 54 0.20 -9.09 9.21
CA TYR A 54 1.64 -8.91 9.02
C TYR A 54 2.41 -10.24 9.07
N LYS A 55 2.03 -11.17 9.96
CA LYS A 55 2.63 -12.51 10.00
C LYS A 55 2.36 -13.28 8.71
N GLN A 56 1.11 -13.29 8.24
CA GLN A 56 0.74 -13.95 6.98
C GLN A 56 1.46 -13.34 5.77
N MET A 57 1.60 -12.02 5.71
CA MET A 57 2.35 -11.35 4.65
C MET A 57 3.82 -11.76 4.62
N ARG A 58 4.45 -11.91 5.78
CA ARG A 58 5.84 -12.39 5.88
C ARG A 58 5.97 -13.87 5.47
N GLU A 59 5.00 -14.69 5.84
CA GLU A 59 4.99 -16.12 5.49
C GLU A 59 4.78 -16.34 3.99
N ASN A 60 3.99 -15.48 3.34
CA ASN A 60 3.76 -15.50 1.89
C ASN A 60 4.87 -14.80 1.09
N PHE A 61 6.05 -14.57 1.69
CA PHE A 61 7.17 -13.99 0.97
C PHE A 61 7.70 -14.97 -0.08
N TRP A 62 7.64 -14.56 -1.34
CA TRP A 62 8.18 -15.30 -2.47
C TRP A 62 9.19 -14.43 -3.23
N VAL A 63 10.15 -15.10 -3.88
CA VAL A 63 11.20 -14.45 -4.66
C VAL A 63 10.99 -14.83 -6.13
N PRO A 64 10.83 -13.87 -7.04
CA PRO A 64 10.49 -14.16 -8.44
C PRO A 64 11.59 -14.94 -9.17
N GLU A 65 12.86 -14.73 -8.82
CA GLU A 65 14.01 -15.42 -9.45
C GLU A 65 14.06 -16.93 -9.18
N LYS A 66 13.30 -17.43 -8.20
CA LYS A 66 13.27 -18.86 -7.85
C LYS A 66 12.26 -19.66 -8.67
N LEU A 67 11.44 -18.98 -9.47
CA LEU A 67 10.48 -19.62 -10.36
C LEU A 67 11.16 -19.89 -11.70
N ASP A 68 11.08 -21.14 -12.14
CA ASP A 68 11.55 -21.52 -13.46
C ASP A 68 10.55 -21.04 -14.52
N ILE A 69 10.97 -20.08 -15.33
CA ILE A 69 10.19 -19.48 -16.42
C ILE A 69 10.68 -19.92 -17.81
N THR A 70 11.62 -20.86 -17.87
CA THR A 70 12.24 -21.25 -19.15
C THR A 70 11.24 -21.83 -20.15
N GLN A 71 10.24 -22.57 -19.66
CA GLN A 71 9.18 -23.14 -20.48
C GLN A 71 8.24 -22.06 -21.03
N ASP A 72 7.84 -21.11 -20.19
CA ASP A 72 6.93 -20.02 -20.58
C ASP A 72 7.51 -19.16 -21.72
N VAL A 73 8.83 -18.98 -21.76
CA VAL A 73 9.51 -18.25 -22.85
C VAL A 73 9.37 -19.00 -24.18
N VAL A 74 9.48 -20.32 -24.17
CA VAL A 74 9.34 -21.16 -25.38
C VAL A 74 7.88 -21.14 -25.86
N ASP A 75 6.94 -21.28 -24.93
CA ASP A 75 5.52 -21.29 -25.26
C ASP A 75 5.06 -19.92 -25.79
N TYR A 76 5.59 -18.82 -25.25
CA TYR A 76 5.29 -17.47 -25.76
C TYR A 76 5.68 -17.30 -27.23
N VAL A 77 6.80 -17.87 -27.66
CA VAL A 77 7.26 -17.82 -29.06
C VAL A 77 6.34 -18.60 -30.00
N ASN A 78 5.73 -19.68 -29.51
CA ASN A 78 4.84 -20.56 -30.27
C ASN A 78 3.36 -20.13 -30.30
N LEU A 79 2.97 -19.12 -29.51
CA LEU A 79 1.59 -18.59 -29.49
C LEU A 79 1.16 -18.00 -30.84
N THR A 80 -0.15 -18.07 -31.11
CA THR A 80 -0.73 -17.39 -32.27
C THR A 80 -0.67 -15.86 -32.12
N PRO A 81 -0.72 -15.09 -33.22
CA PRO A 81 -0.68 -13.63 -33.16
C PRO A 81 -1.79 -13.03 -32.29
N ASP A 82 -2.99 -13.62 -32.32
CA ASP A 82 -4.16 -13.16 -31.55
C ASP A 82 -3.98 -13.42 -30.05
N GLU A 83 -3.46 -14.59 -29.67
CA GLU A 83 -3.17 -14.92 -28.28
C GLU A 83 -2.04 -14.06 -27.71
N ARG A 84 -1.00 -13.79 -28.50
CA ARG A 84 0.10 -12.91 -28.08
C ARG A 84 -0.40 -11.49 -27.82
N TRP A 85 -1.28 -10.96 -28.69
CA TRP A 85 -1.87 -9.65 -28.49
C TRP A 85 -2.70 -9.57 -27.20
N ALA A 86 -3.51 -10.60 -26.92
CA ALA A 86 -4.26 -10.67 -25.68
C ALA A 86 -3.35 -10.76 -24.44
N PHE A 87 -2.28 -11.56 -24.53
CA PHE A 87 -1.28 -11.72 -23.46
C PHE A 87 -0.57 -10.40 -23.14
N ASP A 88 -0.07 -9.69 -24.15
CA ASP A 88 0.60 -8.40 -23.99
C ASP A 88 -0.37 -7.34 -23.42
N GLY A 89 -1.64 -7.38 -23.83
CA GLY A 89 -2.71 -6.52 -23.31
C GLY A 89 -2.98 -6.76 -21.82
N ILE A 90 -3.10 -8.02 -21.40
CA ILE A 90 -3.32 -8.36 -19.98
C ILE A 90 -2.09 -8.01 -19.14
N LEU A 91 -0.88 -8.33 -19.62
CA LEU A 91 0.36 -8.06 -18.88
C LEU A 91 0.59 -6.56 -18.69
N SER A 92 0.37 -5.75 -19.74
CA SER A 92 0.47 -4.30 -19.65
C SER A 92 -0.59 -3.71 -18.70
N TYR A 93 -1.81 -4.24 -18.71
CA TYR A 93 -2.86 -3.81 -17.79
C TYR A 93 -2.55 -4.13 -16.33
N LEU A 94 -2.06 -5.34 -16.04
CA LEU A 94 -1.67 -5.75 -14.68
C LEU A 94 -0.50 -4.90 -14.16
N THR A 95 0.50 -4.66 -14.99
CA THR A 95 1.64 -3.77 -14.66
C THR A 95 1.16 -2.35 -14.36
N PHE A 96 0.21 -1.85 -15.15
CA PHE A 96 -0.37 -0.54 -14.93
C PHE A 96 -1.15 -0.47 -13.61
N LEU A 97 -1.96 -1.48 -13.28
CA LEU A 97 -2.71 -1.53 -12.02
C LEU A 97 -1.77 -1.53 -10.81
N ASP A 98 -0.67 -2.29 -10.86
CA ASP A 98 0.32 -2.34 -9.79
C ASP A 98 1.01 -0.97 -9.59
N SER A 99 1.31 -0.26 -10.68
CA SER A 99 1.90 1.09 -10.61
C SER A 99 0.97 2.08 -9.89
N ILE A 100 -0.34 1.99 -10.13
CA ILE A 100 -1.34 2.83 -9.46
C ILE A 100 -1.46 2.47 -7.99
N GLN A 101 -1.41 1.17 -7.65
CA GLN A 101 -1.50 0.72 -6.26
C GLN A 101 -0.30 1.21 -5.44
N THR A 102 0.92 1.14 -5.99
CA THR A 102 2.13 1.63 -5.34
C THR A 102 2.04 3.13 -5.04
N CYS A 103 1.67 3.95 -6.03
CA CYS A 103 1.54 5.40 -5.86
C CYS A 103 0.45 5.78 -4.83
N LYS A 104 -0.68 5.06 -4.85
CA LYS A 104 -1.80 5.33 -3.94
C LYS A 104 -1.51 4.86 -2.51
N CYS A 105 -0.82 3.72 -2.36
CA CYS A 105 -0.47 3.17 -1.05
C CYS A 105 0.49 4.13 -0.30
N ASP A 106 1.50 4.67 -0.98
CA ASP A 106 2.42 5.65 -0.40
C ASP A 106 1.70 6.95 0.05
N SER A 107 0.84 7.47 -0.83
CA SER A 107 0.01 8.65 -0.53
C SER A 107 -0.98 8.45 0.61
N PHE A 108 -1.35 7.21 0.91
CA PHE A 108 -2.24 6.82 2.00
C PHE A 108 -1.46 6.56 3.29
N GLY A 109 -0.31 5.88 3.21
CA GLY A 109 0.57 5.58 4.33
C GLY A 109 1.01 6.84 5.07
N SER A 110 1.30 7.92 4.34
CA SER A 110 1.64 9.23 4.94
C SER A 110 0.53 9.88 5.79
N LYS A 111 -0.70 9.36 5.75
CA LYS A 111 -1.87 9.89 6.48
C LYS A 111 -2.35 8.95 7.58
N VAL A 112 -1.78 7.75 7.67
CA VAL A 112 -2.09 6.78 8.71
C VAL A 112 -1.24 7.10 9.93
N SER A 113 -1.88 7.26 11.09
CA SER A 113 -1.23 7.31 12.40
C SER A 113 -1.56 5.98 13.10
N LEU A 114 -0.59 5.10 13.32
CA LEU A 114 -0.77 3.84 14.07
C LEU A 114 0.15 3.78 15.27
#